data_AF-A0A2R4JT88-F1
#
_entry.id   AF-A0A2R4JT88-F1
#
_cell.length_a   1.000
_cell.length_b   1.000
_cell.length_c   1.000
_cell.angle_alpha   90.00
_cell.angle_beta   90.00
_cell.angle_gamma   90.00
#
_symmetry.space_group_name_H-M   'P 1'
#
loop_
_entity.id
_entity.type
_entity.pdbx_description
1 polymer ?
#
loop_
_entity_poly.entity_id
_entity_poly.type
_entity_poly.pdbx_seq_one_letter_code
_entity_poly.pdbx_strand_id
1 'polypeptide(L)'
;MPTEHACQSAAEIAAEHLDSLRPFLQSGHPHGGGRGGVGDWPLGASALLVVLAGLQADRPDGPPLWDAQAGDRIREALGLPVAGAEGLPPRRRPRGWEALAVVQHTAQELLTGLAADSGPGRSGELSGQLARVEGALVVTLRRMGVPAEASTRCAAGLAEATGSLFGLRPSAPPAAPPHPTTPPLPSTRPATNPPLPPDLTASILF
;
A
#
# COMPACT_ATOMS: atom_id res chain seq x y z
N MET A 1 -2.70 -21.56 -4.55
CA MET A 1 -4.02 -20.97 -4.90
C MET A 1 -4.34 -19.91 -3.86
N PRO A 2 -4.76 -18.69 -4.23
CA PRO A 2 -5.16 -17.67 -3.26
C PRO A 2 -6.39 -18.16 -2.49
N THR A 3 -6.28 -18.17 -1.16
CA THR A 3 -7.38 -18.52 -0.27
C THR A 3 -8.34 -17.34 -0.16
N GLU A 4 -9.60 -17.60 0.17
CA GLU A 4 -10.60 -16.56 0.44
C GLU A 4 -10.09 -15.55 1.47
N HIS A 5 -9.44 -16.04 2.54
CA HIS A 5 -8.80 -15.19 3.54
C HIS A 5 -7.69 -14.29 2.94
N ALA A 6 -6.84 -14.81 2.05
CA ALA A 6 -5.81 -14.00 1.41
C ALA A 6 -6.41 -12.91 0.53
N CYS A 7 -7.47 -13.22 -0.22
CA CYS A 7 -8.22 -12.24 -1.01
C CYS A 7 -8.85 -11.16 -0.13
N GLN A 8 -9.48 -11.54 0.98
CA GLN A 8 -10.07 -10.60 1.92
C GLN A 8 -9.00 -9.70 2.56
N SER A 9 -7.89 -10.27 3.05
CA SER A 9 -6.81 -9.50 3.67
C SER A 9 -6.16 -8.52 2.68
N ALA A 10 -5.91 -8.95 1.45
CA ALA A 10 -5.43 -8.06 0.40
C ALA A 10 -6.44 -6.93 0.11
N ALA A 11 -7.74 -7.23 0.09
CA ALA A 11 -8.77 -6.23 -0.14
C ALA A 11 -8.87 -5.22 1.02
N GLU A 12 -8.68 -5.66 2.26
CA GLU A 12 -8.62 -4.76 3.42
C GLU A 12 -7.43 -3.80 3.34
N ILE A 13 -6.23 -4.31 3.01
CA ILE A 13 -5.02 -3.48 2.81
C ILE A 13 -5.24 -2.49 1.67
N ALA A 14 -5.79 -2.95 0.54
CA ALA A 14 -6.09 -2.09 -0.59
C ALA A 14 -7.09 -0.98 -0.24
N ALA A 15 -8.12 -1.30 0.56
CA ALA A 15 -9.12 -0.34 0.99
C ALA A 15 -8.52 0.78 1.85
N GLU A 16 -7.62 0.45 2.78
CA GLU A 16 -6.90 1.43 3.61
C GLU A 16 -6.12 2.43 2.76
N HIS A 17 -5.36 1.94 1.78
CA HIS A 17 -4.58 2.81 0.90
C HIS A 17 -5.44 3.69 0.01
N LEU A 18 -6.58 3.19 -0.49
CA LEU A 18 -7.52 3.98 -1.28
C LEU A 18 -8.24 5.03 -0.47
N ASP A 19 -8.63 4.71 0.76
CA ASP A 19 -9.34 5.65 1.64
C ASP A 19 -8.48 6.90 1.89
N SER A 20 -7.15 6.72 1.97
CA SER A 20 -6.19 7.82 2.07
C SER A 20 -6.23 8.82 0.89
N LEU A 21 -6.81 8.42 -0.25
CA LEU A 21 -6.95 9.27 -1.43
C LEU A 21 -8.22 10.11 -1.43
N ARG A 22 -9.25 9.73 -0.66
CA ARG A 22 -10.55 10.43 -0.64
C ARG A 22 -10.43 11.94 -0.41
N PRO A 23 -9.59 12.45 0.52
CA PRO A 23 -9.47 13.89 0.77
C PRO A 23 -9.00 14.70 -0.45
N PHE A 24 -8.20 14.09 -1.33
CA PHE A 24 -7.67 14.77 -2.52
C PHE A 24 -8.64 14.77 -3.69
N LEU A 25 -9.50 13.75 -3.77
CA LEU A 25 -10.39 13.54 -4.90
C LEU A 25 -11.81 14.06 -4.67
N GLN A 26 -12.19 14.34 -3.42
CA GLN A 26 -13.47 14.92 -3.02
C GLN A 26 -13.36 16.43 -2.81
N SER A 27 -12.93 17.18 -3.83
CA SER A 27 -12.95 18.65 -3.77
C SER A 27 -14.41 19.15 -3.83
N GLY A 28 -14.99 19.50 -2.68
CA GLY A 28 -16.20 20.33 -2.61
C GLY A 28 -17.49 19.72 -2.03
N HIS A 29 -17.45 18.62 -1.26
CA HIS A 29 -18.61 18.17 -0.47
C HIS A 29 -18.32 18.21 1.03
N PRO A 30 -19.22 18.76 1.86
CA PRO A 30 -19.06 18.73 3.30
C PRO A 30 -18.95 17.28 3.76
N HIS A 31 -17.95 17.03 4.62
CA HIS A 31 -17.70 15.75 5.26
C HIS A 31 -18.97 15.24 5.97
N GLY A 32 -19.76 14.43 5.28
CA GLY A 32 -20.66 13.48 5.93
C GLY A 32 -19.77 12.38 6.49
N GLY A 33 -19.47 12.46 7.80
CA GLY A 33 -18.55 11.57 8.53
C GLY A 33 -18.98 10.11 8.55
N GLY A 34 -18.92 9.44 7.41
CA GLY A 34 -18.90 7.99 7.31
C GLY A 34 -17.52 7.52 7.75
N ARG A 35 -17.38 7.20 9.04
CA ARG A 35 -16.24 6.44 9.59
C ARG A 35 -15.88 5.31 8.62
N GLY A 36 -14.60 5.22 8.26
CA GLY A 36 -13.98 4.02 7.69
C GLY A 36 -14.25 2.84 8.61
N GLY A 37 -15.33 2.14 8.31
CA GLY A 37 -15.79 1.00 9.09
C GLY A 37 -14.97 -0.22 8.73
N VAL A 38 -14.74 -1.06 9.74
CA VAL A 38 -14.37 -2.47 9.55
C VAL A 38 -15.40 -3.08 8.60
N GLY A 39 -15.10 -3.15 7.29
CA GLY A 39 -16.09 -3.50 6.27
C GLY A 39 -15.92 -2.89 4.87
N ASP A 40 -14.97 -1.96 4.66
CA ASP A 40 -14.75 -1.34 3.33
C ASP A 40 -13.93 -2.20 2.34
N TRP A 41 -13.72 -3.49 2.64
CA TRP A 41 -13.07 -4.44 1.73
C TRP A 41 -13.69 -4.53 0.32
N PRO A 42 -15.00 -4.28 0.06
CA PRO A 42 -15.52 -4.27 -1.31
C PRO A 42 -14.89 -3.16 -2.18
N LEU A 43 -14.53 -2.03 -1.56
CA LEU A 43 -13.83 -0.92 -2.22
C LEU A 43 -12.39 -1.31 -2.55
N GLY A 44 -11.70 -1.94 -1.62
CA GLY A 44 -10.36 -2.48 -1.86
C GLY A 44 -10.33 -3.59 -2.91
N ALA A 45 -11.31 -4.51 -2.89
CA ALA A 45 -11.47 -5.54 -3.92
C ALA A 45 -11.65 -4.92 -5.31
N SER A 46 -12.42 -3.83 -5.43
CA SER A 46 -12.61 -3.11 -6.70
C SER A 46 -11.28 -2.53 -7.23
N ALA A 47 -10.43 -1.99 -6.36
CA ALA A 47 -9.12 -1.50 -6.80
C ALA A 47 -8.13 -2.62 -7.11
N LEU A 48 -8.16 -3.74 -6.36
CA LEU A 48 -7.38 -4.92 -6.72
C LEU A 48 -7.73 -5.38 -8.14
N LEU A 49 -9.01 -5.35 -8.53
CA LEU A 49 -9.42 -5.65 -9.90
C LEU A 49 -8.84 -4.66 -10.93
N VAL A 50 -8.61 -3.40 -10.56
CA VAL A 50 -7.90 -2.44 -11.43
C VAL A 50 -6.44 -2.88 -11.61
N VAL A 51 -5.74 -3.23 -10.53
CA VAL A 51 -4.33 -3.69 -10.60
C VAL A 51 -4.22 -4.99 -11.40
N LEU A 52 -5.10 -5.97 -11.11
CA LEU A 52 -5.14 -7.26 -11.81
C LEU A 52 -5.43 -7.09 -13.31
N ALA A 53 -6.32 -6.16 -13.68
CA ALA A 53 -6.55 -5.83 -15.09
C ALA A 53 -5.30 -5.20 -15.75
N GLY A 54 -4.48 -4.46 -15.00
CA GLY A 54 -3.21 -3.92 -15.48
C GLY A 54 -2.19 -5.02 -15.74
N LEU A 55 -2.08 -5.98 -14.82
CA LEU A 55 -1.23 -7.16 -15.00
C LEU A 55 -1.67 -8.02 -16.20
N GLN A 56 -2.97 -8.12 -16.46
CA GLN A 56 -3.49 -8.78 -17.65
C GLN A 56 -3.20 -7.98 -18.93
N ALA A 57 -3.27 -6.65 -18.88
CA ALA A 57 -2.99 -5.78 -20.03
C ALA A 57 -1.51 -5.73 -20.43
N ASP A 58 -0.59 -5.97 -19.49
CA ASP A 58 0.85 -6.05 -19.75
C ASP A 58 1.28 -7.37 -20.42
N ARG A 59 0.34 -8.31 -20.61
CA ARG A 59 0.58 -9.53 -21.41
C ARG A 59 0.64 -9.18 -22.91
N PRO A 60 1.36 -9.97 -23.73
CA PRO A 60 1.47 -9.71 -25.17
C PRO A 60 0.11 -9.63 -25.90
N ASP A 61 -0.92 -10.32 -25.41
CA ASP A 61 -2.28 -10.29 -25.94
C ASP A 61 -3.23 -9.37 -25.13
N GLY A 62 -2.68 -8.54 -24.26
CA GLY A 62 -3.42 -7.68 -23.35
C GLY A 62 -4.08 -6.48 -24.04
N PRO A 63 -5.24 -6.01 -23.55
CA PRO A 63 -5.91 -4.84 -24.13
C PRO A 63 -5.08 -3.56 -23.88
N PRO A 64 -4.72 -2.78 -24.92
CA PRO A 64 -3.82 -1.62 -24.80
C PRO A 64 -4.44 -0.38 -24.13
N LEU A 65 -5.61 -0.52 -23.51
CA LEU A 65 -6.44 0.60 -23.04
C LEU A 65 -6.52 0.72 -21.52
N TRP A 66 -5.77 -0.10 -20.78
CA TRP A 66 -5.84 -0.08 -19.32
C TRP A 66 -5.45 1.29 -18.73
N ASP A 67 -4.34 1.89 -19.18
CA ASP A 67 -3.88 3.20 -18.69
C ASP A 67 -4.91 4.31 -18.87
N ALA A 68 -5.64 4.29 -19.99
CA ALA A 68 -6.67 5.28 -20.30
C ALA A 68 -7.90 5.15 -19.38
N GLN A 69 -8.19 3.94 -18.90
CA GLN A 69 -9.39 3.65 -18.08
C GLN A 69 -9.07 3.54 -16.59
N ALA A 70 -7.81 3.43 -16.19
CA ALA A 70 -7.40 3.20 -14.81
C ALA A 70 -7.92 4.30 -13.87
N GLY A 71 -7.85 5.56 -14.28
CA GLY A 71 -8.35 6.69 -13.48
C GLY A 71 -9.85 6.62 -13.23
N ASP A 72 -10.63 6.34 -14.27
CA ASP A 72 -12.09 6.19 -14.15
C ASP A 72 -12.47 5.01 -13.26
N ARG A 73 -11.76 3.87 -13.40
CA ARG A 73 -12.00 2.70 -12.55
C ARG A 73 -11.62 2.94 -11.09
N ILE A 74 -10.58 3.74 -10.79
CA ILE A 74 -10.22 4.13 -9.41
C ILE A 74 -11.28 5.06 -8.83
N ARG A 75 -11.75 6.05 -9.58
CA ARG A 75 -12.87 6.91 -9.16
C ARG A 75 -14.13 6.09 -8.92
N GLU A 76 -14.43 5.15 -9.81
CA GLU A 76 -15.49 4.19 -9.60
C GLU A 76 -15.24 3.41 -8.30
N ALA A 77 -14.10 2.76 -8.09
CA ALA A 77 -13.83 2.04 -6.84
C ALA A 77 -14.10 2.89 -5.58
N LEU A 78 -13.74 4.18 -5.61
CA LEU A 78 -13.97 5.14 -4.53
C LEU A 78 -15.41 5.64 -4.38
N GLY A 79 -16.33 5.30 -5.29
CA GLY A 79 -17.69 5.85 -5.27
C GLY A 79 -17.79 7.27 -5.81
N LEU A 80 -16.76 7.76 -6.49
CA LEU A 80 -16.70 9.10 -7.04
C LEU A 80 -17.33 9.16 -8.44
N PRO A 81 -17.88 10.33 -8.85
CA PRO A 81 -18.39 10.52 -10.19
C PRO A 81 -17.25 10.45 -11.22
N VAL A 82 -17.55 9.86 -12.38
CA VAL A 82 -16.65 9.81 -13.54
C VAL A 82 -17.04 10.93 -14.50
N ALA A 83 -16.06 11.74 -14.91
CA ALA A 83 -16.29 12.86 -15.83
C ALA A 83 -16.83 12.33 -17.18
N GLY A 84 -17.91 12.93 -17.68
CA GLY A 84 -18.54 12.51 -18.94
C GLY A 84 -19.45 11.28 -18.83
N ALA A 85 -19.65 10.72 -17.63
CA ALA A 85 -20.64 9.68 -17.37
C ALA A 85 -22.03 10.23 -16.96
N GLU A 86 -22.25 11.54 -17.14
CA GLU A 86 -23.50 12.21 -16.82
C GLU A 86 -24.65 11.61 -17.63
N GLY A 87 -25.61 10.98 -16.96
CA GLY A 87 -26.77 10.35 -17.59
C GLY A 87 -26.58 8.90 -18.06
N LEU A 88 -25.38 8.33 -17.94
CA LEU A 88 -25.17 6.91 -18.16
C LEU A 88 -25.56 6.10 -16.91
N PRO A 89 -26.15 4.90 -17.07
CA PRO A 89 -26.43 4.04 -15.93
C PRO A 89 -25.10 3.68 -15.25
N PRO A 90 -25.03 3.72 -13.90
CA PRO A 90 -23.83 3.33 -13.19
C PRO A 90 -23.46 1.91 -13.58
N ARG A 91 -22.19 1.68 -13.95
CA ARG A 91 -21.69 0.33 -14.20
C ARG A 91 -21.97 -0.53 -12.98
N ARG A 92 -22.50 -1.74 -13.21
CA ARG A 92 -22.72 -2.72 -12.13
C ARG A 92 -21.37 -3.04 -11.50
N ARG A 93 -21.11 -2.47 -10.33
CA ARG A 93 -19.97 -2.88 -9.50
C ARG A 93 -20.31 -4.22 -8.86
N PRO A 94 -19.39 -5.19 -8.86
CA PRO A 94 -19.56 -6.38 -8.06
C PRO A 94 -19.72 -5.96 -6.58
N ARG A 95 -20.74 -6.47 -5.90
CA ARG A 95 -21.09 -6.03 -4.54
C ARG A 95 -20.75 -7.11 -3.52
N GLY A 96 -20.12 -6.68 -2.42
CA GLY A 96 -19.77 -7.59 -1.33
C GLY A 96 -18.96 -8.77 -1.84
N TRP A 97 -19.38 -9.98 -1.48
CA TRP A 97 -18.62 -11.22 -1.70
C TRP A 97 -18.37 -11.54 -3.18
N GLU A 98 -19.23 -11.04 -4.07
CA GLU A 98 -19.03 -11.15 -5.51
C GLU A 98 -17.69 -10.53 -5.95
N ALA A 99 -17.30 -9.40 -5.36
CA ALA A 99 -16.05 -8.74 -5.71
C ALA A 99 -14.83 -9.60 -5.33
N LEU A 100 -14.87 -10.26 -4.17
CA LEU A 100 -13.81 -11.18 -3.75
C LEU A 100 -13.75 -12.44 -4.62
N ALA A 101 -14.90 -12.98 -5.00
CA ALA A 101 -14.96 -14.12 -5.92
C ALA A 101 -14.35 -13.76 -7.29
N VAL A 102 -14.62 -12.56 -7.82
CA VAL A 102 -13.99 -12.08 -9.04
C VAL A 102 -12.49 -11.89 -8.85
N VAL A 103 -12.03 -11.26 -7.76
CA VAL A 103 -10.59 -11.12 -7.45
C VAL A 103 -9.90 -12.48 -7.42
N GLN A 104 -10.48 -13.46 -6.72
CA GLN A 104 -9.93 -14.81 -6.61
C GLN A 104 -9.85 -15.48 -7.98
N HIS A 105 -10.92 -15.40 -8.77
CA HIS A 105 -11.00 -15.99 -10.11
C HIS A 105 -9.96 -15.35 -11.04
N THR A 106 -9.89 -14.03 -11.10
CA THR A 106 -8.93 -13.29 -11.93
C THR A 106 -7.48 -13.58 -11.51
N ALA A 107 -7.20 -13.65 -10.21
CA ALA A 107 -5.87 -14.02 -9.71
C ALA A 107 -5.51 -15.48 -10.09
N GLN A 108 -6.49 -16.39 -10.04
CA GLN A 108 -6.31 -17.78 -10.49
C GLN A 108 -6.05 -17.88 -11.99
N GLU A 109 -6.77 -17.13 -12.83
CA GLU A 109 -6.51 -17.08 -14.27
C GLU A 109 -5.12 -16.54 -14.57
N LEU A 110 -4.70 -15.49 -13.87
CA LEU A 110 -3.33 -14.98 -13.97
C LEU A 110 -2.32 -16.07 -13.60
N LEU A 111 -2.47 -16.73 -12.46
CA LEU A 111 -1.60 -17.83 -12.01
C LEU A 111 -1.60 -19.04 -12.93
N THR A 112 -2.68 -19.28 -13.67
CA THR A 112 -2.79 -20.38 -14.64
C THR A 112 -2.10 -20.02 -15.96
N GLY A 113 -2.32 -18.81 -16.47
CA GLY A 113 -1.68 -18.31 -17.70
C GLY A 113 -0.18 -18.08 -17.55
N LEU A 114 0.23 -17.51 -16.41
CA LEU A 114 0.97 -18.23 -15.38
C LEU A 114 1.52 -19.62 -15.74
N ALA A 115 1.31 -20.62 -14.91
CA ALA A 115 1.80 -22.00 -15.11
C ALA A 115 1.92 -22.56 -16.56
N ALA A 116 1.07 -22.19 -17.53
CA ALA A 116 1.23 -22.51 -18.94
C ALA A 116 2.58 -22.08 -19.58
N ASP A 117 3.05 -20.84 -19.37
CA ASP A 117 4.27 -20.32 -20.04
C ASP A 117 5.59 -20.60 -19.27
N SER A 118 5.69 -21.74 -18.57
CA SER A 118 6.71 -21.98 -17.53
C SER A 118 8.18 -22.07 -18.03
N GLY A 119 8.86 -20.92 -18.09
CA GLY A 119 10.32 -20.82 -18.13
C GLY A 119 10.96 -20.47 -16.76
N PRO A 120 12.26 -20.75 -16.55
CA PRO A 120 13.00 -20.31 -15.36
C PRO A 120 13.09 -18.76 -15.30
N GLY A 121 12.82 -18.16 -14.13
CA GLY A 121 12.90 -16.69 -13.92
C GLY A 121 11.58 -15.95 -13.61
N ARG A 122 10.48 -16.69 -13.53
CA ARG A 122 9.12 -16.15 -13.59
C ARG A 122 8.62 -15.32 -12.40
N SER A 123 9.08 -15.61 -11.19
CA SER A 123 8.74 -14.76 -10.02
C SER A 123 9.31 -13.34 -10.20
N GLY A 124 10.46 -13.21 -10.87
CA GLY A 124 11.03 -11.92 -11.25
C GLY A 124 10.19 -11.22 -12.33
N GLU A 125 9.59 -11.98 -13.25
CA GLU A 125 8.70 -11.42 -14.28
C GLU A 125 7.44 -10.82 -13.67
N LEU A 126 6.71 -11.57 -12.82
CA LEU A 126 5.51 -11.04 -12.14
C LEU A 126 5.85 -9.82 -11.28
N SER A 127 6.98 -9.86 -10.56
CA SER A 127 7.45 -8.71 -9.78
C SER A 127 7.75 -7.49 -10.67
N GLY A 128 8.34 -7.70 -11.85
CA GLY A 128 8.58 -6.66 -12.84
C GLY A 128 7.30 -6.10 -13.47
N GLN A 129 6.32 -6.97 -13.76
CA GLN A 129 4.99 -6.57 -14.23
C GLN A 129 4.28 -5.71 -13.19
N LEU A 130 4.32 -6.13 -11.92
CA LEU A 130 3.72 -5.39 -10.81
C LEU A 130 4.36 -4.01 -10.63
N ALA A 131 5.69 -3.90 -10.75
CA ALA A 131 6.38 -2.61 -10.70
C ALA A 131 6.01 -1.68 -11.86
N ARG A 132 5.74 -2.21 -13.06
CA ARG A 132 5.23 -1.41 -14.19
C ARG A 132 3.83 -0.89 -13.92
N VAL A 133 2.93 -1.75 -13.44
CA VAL A 133 1.56 -1.37 -13.07
C VAL A 133 1.58 -0.33 -11.96
N GLU A 134 2.43 -0.50 -10.94
CA GLU A 134 2.64 0.49 -9.88
C GLU A 134 3.05 1.85 -10.45
N GLY A 135 4.07 1.89 -11.31
CA GLY A 135 4.52 3.14 -11.95
C GLY A 135 3.41 3.82 -12.76
N ALA A 136 2.62 3.05 -13.49
CA ALA A 136 1.48 3.57 -14.25
C ALA A 136 0.34 4.08 -13.35
N LEU A 137 0.09 3.42 -12.21
CA LEU A 137 -0.84 3.91 -11.19
C LEU A 137 -0.37 5.24 -10.61
N VAL A 138 0.91 5.40 -10.29
CA VAL A 138 1.46 6.68 -9.81
C VAL A 138 1.19 7.81 -10.81
N VAL A 139 1.45 7.58 -12.09
CA VAL A 139 1.16 8.56 -13.15
C VAL A 139 -0.33 8.87 -13.24
N THR A 140 -1.17 7.85 -13.16
CA THR A 140 -2.64 7.98 -13.22
C THR A 140 -3.18 8.78 -12.04
N LEU A 141 -2.77 8.47 -10.81
CA LEU A 141 -3.17 9.18 -9.59
C LEU A 141 -2.77 10.67 -9.65
N ARG A 142 -1.57 10.97 -10.13
CA ARG A 142 -1.11 12.35 -10.33
C ARG A 142 -1.93 13.11 -11.35
N ARG A 143 -2.32 12.49 -12.46
CA ARG A 143 -3.24 13.08 -13.46
C ARG A 143 -4.61 13.38 -12.87
N MET A 144 -5.03 12.65 -11.85
CA MET A 144 -6.28 12.93 -11.11
C MET A 144 -6.13 14.03 -10.05
N GLY A 145 -4.95 14.63 -9.90
CA GLY A 145 -4.69 15.70 -8.93
C GLY A 145 -4.23 15.22 -7.55
N VAL A 146 -3.94 13.93 -7.38
CA VAL A 146 -3.39 13.41 -6.13
C VAL A 146 -1.93 13.88 -5.97
N PRO A 147 -1.51 14.35 -4.78
CA PRO A 147 -0.12 14.71 -4.52
C PRO A 147 0.86 13.58 -4.81
N ALA A 148 2.10 13.93 -5.19
CA ALA A 148 3.12 12.97 -5.60
C ALA A 148 3.39 11.89 -4.54
N GLU A 149 3.52 12.29 -3.27
CA GLU A 149 3.80 11.37 -2.15
C GLU A 149 2.63 10.42 -1.88
N ALA A 150 1.40 10.95 -1.83
CA ALA A 150 0.20 10.14 -1.64
C ALA A 150 -0.03 9.16 -2.81
N SER A 151 0.27 9.59 -4.04
CA SER A 151 0.19 8.74 -5.23
C SER A 151 1.16 7.55 -5.14
N THR A 152 2.42 7.82 -4.79
CA THR A 152 3.44 6.77 -4.65
C THR A 152 3.11 5.81 -3.51
N ARG A 153 2.72 6.33 -2.33
CA ARG A 153 2.34 5.51 -1.18
C ARG A 153 1.14 4.61 -1.48
N CYS A 154 0.09 5.15 -2.12
CA CYS A 154 -1.09 4.37 -2.46
C CYS A 154 -0.79 3.32 -3.54
N ALA A 155 -0.04 3.66 -4.58
CA ALA A 155 0.31 2.71 -5.64
C ALA A 155 1.15 1.55 -5.08
N ALA A 156 2.15 1.84 -4.24
CA ALA A 156 2.96 0.82 -3.57
C ALA A 156 2.11 -0.08 -2.67
N GLY A 157 1.18 0.48 -1.90
CA GLY A 157 0.27 -0.30 -1.06
C GLY A 157 -0.67 -1.22 -1.85
N LEU A 158 -1.18 -0.75 -3.00
CA LEU A 158 -2.00 -1.57 -3.91
C LEU A 158 -1.17 -2.67 -4.57
N ALA A 159 0.08 -2.37 -4.94
CA ALA A 159 1.02 -3.35 -5.47
C ALA A 159 1.33 -4.42 -4.43
N GLU A 160 1.64 -4.04 -3.18
CA GLU A 160 1.88 -4.95 -2.07
C GLU A 160 0.68 -5.86 -1.79
N ALA A 161 -0.52 -5.28 -1.66
CA ALA A 161 -1.76 -6.02 -1.49
C ALA A 161 -1.97 -7.05 -2.61
N THR A 162 -1.76 -6.63 -3.86
CA THR A 162 -1.86 -7.51 -5.04
C THR A 162 -0.78 -8.60 -5.02
N GLY A 163 0.45 -8.27 -4.67
CA GLY A 163 1.57 -9.21 -4.57
C GLY A 163 1.32 -10.30 -3.53
N SER A 164 0.65 -9.96 -2.42
CA SER A 164 0.28 -10.93 -1.38
C SER A 164 -0.63 -12.05 -1.90
N LEU A 165 -1.50 -11.77 -2.89
CA LEU A 165 -2.35 -12.78 -3.56
C LEU A 165 -1.52 -13.85 -4.28
N PHE A 166 -0.32 -13.48 -4.72
CA PHE A 166 0.61 -14.33 -5.44
C PHE A 166 1.72 -14.90 -4.54
N GLY A 167 1.66 -14.64 -3.24
CA GLY A 167 2.70 -15.05 -2.29
C GLY A 167 4.02 -14.28 -2.44
N LEU A 168 4.00 -13.11 -3.09
CA LEU A 168 5.14 -12.21 -3.11
C LEU A 168 5.28 -11.59 -1.72
N ARG A 169 6.45 -11.68 -1.11
CA ARG A 169 6.72 -10.98 0.15
C ARG A 169 6.88 -9.49 -0.11
N PRO A 170 6.45 -8.63 0.84
CA PRO A 170 6.85 -7.23 0.82
C PRO A 170 8.36 -7.19 0.71
N SER A 171 8.89 -6.47 -0.28
CA SER A 171 10.31 -6.16 -0.32
C SER A 171 10.55 -5.33 0.94
N ALA A 172 11.16 -5.94 1.96
CA ALA A 172 11.41 -5.28 3.22
C ALA A 172 12.04 -3.91 2.93
N PRO A 173 11.60 -2.83 3.62
CA PRO A 173 12.20 -1.53 3.41
C PRO A 173 13.72 -1.69 3.53
N PRO A 174 14.53 -1.08 2.64
CA PRO A 174 15.97 -1.22 2.68
C PRO A 174 16.38 -0.95 4.12
N ALA A 175 16.96 -1.96 4.77
CA ALA A 175 17.46 -1.83 6.13
C ALA A 175 18.28 -0.54 6.14
N ALA A 176 17.87 0.41 7.00
CA ALA A 176 18.60 1.66 7.14
C ALA A 176 20.10 1.32 7.20
N PRO A 177 20.97 2.04 6.45
CA PRO A 177 22.39 1.78 6.49
C PRO A 177 22.79 1.67 7.96
N PRO A 178 23.62 0.68 8.35
CA PRO A 178 23.95 0.46 9.74
C PRO A 178 24.39 1.79 10.32
N HIS A 179 23.58 2.35 11.22
CA HIS A 179 23.97 3.55 11.93
C HIS A 179 25.33 3.25 12.54
N PRO A 180 26.34 4.13 12.39
CA PRO A 180 27.61 3.93 13.06
C PRO A 180 27.31 3.80 14.54
N THR A 181 27.52 2.60 15.07
CA THR A 181 27.38 2.27 16.48
C THR A 181 28.28 3.25 17.23
N THR A 182 27.68 4.30 17.79
CA THR A 182 28.40 5.19 18.69
C THR A 182 28.76 4.32 19.90
N PRO A 183 30.06 4.15 20.22
CA PRO A 183 30.43 3.31 21.35
C PRO A 183 29.80 3.87 22.63
N PRO A 184 29.36 3.00 23.55
CA PRO A 184 28.80 3.46 24.81
C PRO A 184 29.84 4.31 25.54
N LEU A 185 29.47 5.54 25.91
CA LEU A 185 30.28 6.36 26.81
C LEU A 185 30.56 5.54 28.08
N PRO A 186 31.81 5.47 28.56
CA PRO A 186 32.11 4.83 29.83
C PRO A 186 31.32 5.54 30.94
N SER A 187 30.47 4.78 31.62
CA SER A 187 29.74 5.24 32.80
C SER A 187 30.72 5.79 33.83
N THR A 188 30.65 7.09 34.07
CA THR A 188 31.30 7.73 35.22
C THR A 188 30.63 7.21 36.49
N ARG A 189 31.32 6.28 37.14
CA ARG A 189 31.05 5.79 38.49
C ARG A 189 30.91 6.98 39.44
N PRO A 190 29.87 7.06 40.29
CA PRO A 190 29.82 8.07 41.33
C PRO A 190 30.96 7.82 42.33
N ALA A 191 31.83 8.82 42.49
CA ALA A 191 32.90 8.79 43.47
C ALA A 191 32.28 8.87 44.87
N THR A 192 32.51 7.80 45.62
CA THR A 192 32.21 7.65 47.04
C THR A 192 32.87 8.78 47.83
N ASN A 193 32.06 9.57 48.56
CA ASN A 193 32.56 10.54 49.54
C ASN A 193 33.41 9.83 50.60
N PRO A 194 34.63 10.30 50.91
CA PRO A 194 35.36 9.85 52.09
C PRO A 194 34.84 10.55 53.37
N PRO A 195 34.94 9.89 54.54
CA PRO A 195 34.46 10.42 55.81
C PRO A 195 35.38 11.51 56.38
N LEU A 196 34.78 12.51 57.03
CA LEU A 196 35.50 13.52 57.82
C LEU A 196 36.25 12.88 59.00
N PRO A 197 37.51 13.26 59.27
CA PRO A 197 38.13 13.08 60.57
C PRO A 197 37.80 14.25 61.54
N PRO A 198 37.81 13.99 62.85
CA PRO A 198 37.43 14.95 63.89
C PRO A 198 38.58 15.90 64.29
N ASP A 199 38.18 17.07 64.77
CA ASP A 199 38.85 17.97 65.73
C ASP A 199 40.36 17.86 65.95
N LEU A 200 41.09 18.94 65.62
CA LEU A 200 42.22 19.42 66.44
C LEU A 200 42.28 20.96 66.39
N THR A 201 41.65 21.56 67.39
CA THR A 201 42.19 22.55 68.33
C THR A 201 43.25 23.57 67.86
N ALA A 202 42.90 24.84 68.13
CA ALA A 202 43.76 25.91 68.62
C ALA A 202 44.89 26.41 67.71
N SER A 203 44.74 27.65 67.23
CA SER A 203 45.64 28.72 67.69
C SER A 203 45.07 30.10 67.38
N ILE A 204 44.72 30.78 68.47
CA ILE A 204 44.66 32.23 68.62
C ILE A 204 46.11 32.74 68.47
N LEU A 205 46.33 33.87 67.78
CA LEU A 205 47.04 35.05 68.31
C LEU A 205 47.38 36.07 67.21
N PHE A 206 46.93 37.30 67.47
CA PHE A 206 47.33 38.62 66.97
C PHE A 206 47.06 39.00 65.51
#